data_AF-A0A921DJ34-F1
#
_entry.id   AF-A0A921DJ34-F1
#
_cell.length_a   1.000
_cell.length_b   1.000
_cell.length_c   1.000
_cell.angle_alpha   90.00
_cell.angle_beta   90.00
_cell.angle_gamma   90.00
#
_symmetry.space_group_name_H-M   'P 1'
#
loop_
_entity.id
_entity.type
_entity.pdbx_description
1 polymer ?
#
loop_
_entity_poly.entity_id
_entity_poly.type
_entity_poly.pdbx_seq_one_letter_code
_entity_poly.pdbx_strand_id
1 'polypeptide(L)'
;MGITIPIWILLYAHDLGYNYSWWWAIAWITLSLSWILYHFIDWYFDVMLITNYSILHVQWHGIFDKESSRIEYEDMKEVNISTEGVMQTIFDYGQIEIATMSGGKTTFQNIPNPQEAEQTLRRYKMNFAKFQRLTDGNEMEQILSEMVNQHVWKYGTENGFLPRR
;
A
#
# COMPACT_ATOMS: atom_id res chain seq x y z
N MET A 1 32.88 -8.16 -51.71
CA MET A 1 32.66 -9.14 -50.62
C MET A 1 31.76 -8.49 -49.57
N GLY A 2 30.45 -8.76 -49.53
CA GLY A 2 29.62 -8.06 -48.53
C GLY A 2 28.14 -8.40 -48.40
N ILE A 3 27.52 -9.22 -49.28
CA ILE A 3 26.06 -9.47 -49.22
C ILE A 3 25.70 -10.96 -49.42
N THR A 4 26.65 -11.89 -49.34
CA THR A 4 26.36 -13.32 -49.57
C THR A 4 25.88 -14.08 -48.33
N ILE A 5 26.00 -13.50 -47.14
CA ILE A 5 25.65 -14.14 -45.86
C ILE A 5 24.13 -14.08 -45.53
N PRO A 6 23.37 -12.99 -45.78
CA PRO A 6 21.96 -12.93 -45.37
C PRO A 6 21.03 -13.86 -46.19
N ILE A 7 21.36 -14.13 -47.45
CA ILE A 7 20.55 -14.99 -48.33
C ILE A 7 20.66 -16.47 -47.92
N TRP A 8 21.82 -16.91 -47.43
CA TRP A 8 22.01 -18.27 -46.92
C TRP A 8 21.28 -18.51 -45.59
N ILE A 9 21.22 -17.50 -44.71
CA ILE A 9 20.43 -17.57 -43.46
C ILE A 9 18.93 -17.67 -43.74
N LEU A 10 18.43 -16.93 -44.73
CA LEU A 10 17.03 -17.00 -45.15
C LEU A 10 16.67 -18.34 -45.81
N LEU A 11 17.57 -18.91 -46.62
CA LEU A 11 17.39 -20.23 -47.24
C LEU A 11 17.50 -21.38 -46.22
N TYR A 12 18.43 -21.29 -45.26
CA TYR A 12 18.59 -22.31 -44.22
C TYR A 12 17.43 -22.29 -43.21
N ALA A 13 16.85 -21.11 -42.93
CA ALA A 13 15.64 -20.97 -42.12
C ALA A 13 14.37 -21.50 -42.81
N HIS A 14 14.34 -21.51 -44.15
CA HIS A 14 13.22 -22.05 -44.93
C HIS A 14 13.29 -23.59 -45.08
N ASP A 15 14.48 -24.17 -45.08
CA ASP A 15 14.70 -25.62 -45.29
C ASP A 15 14.77 -26.43 -43.96
N LEU A 16 15.03 -25.76 -42.83
CA LEU A 16 14.90 -26.33 -41.47
C LEU A 16 13.45 -26.36 -40.99
N GLY A 17 12.57 -26.98 -41.77
CA GLY A 17 11.37 -27.67 -41.29
C GLY A 17 10.29 -26.82 -40.61
N TYR A 18 9.08 -26.91 -41.17
CA TYR A 18 7.81 -26.65 -40.48
C TYR A 18 7.71 -27.24 -39.05
N ASN A 19 8.56 -28.20 -38.69
CA ASN A 19 8.65 -28.79 -37.35
C ASN A 19 9.35 -27.91 -36.29
N TYR A 20 10.32 -27.03 -36.62
CA TYR A 20 11.07 -26.26 -35.62
C TYR A 20 10.44 -24.90 -35.27
N SER A 21 9.59 -24.35 -36.16
CA SER A 21 8.87 -23.10 -35.92
C SER A 21 7.96 -23.19 -34.68
N TRP A 22 7.29 -24.34 -34.48
CA TRP A 22 6.44 -24.58 -33.31
C TRP A 22 7.22 -24.59 -32.00
N TRP A 23 8.44 -25.14 -31.97
CA TRP A 23 9.28 -25.15 -30.78
C TRP A 23 9.70 -23.74 -30.35
N TRP A 24 10.02 -22.87 -31.31
CA TRP A 24 10.30 -21.46 -31.01
C TRP A 24 9.06 -20.71 -30.51
N ALA A 25 7.89 -20.95 -31.10
CA ALA A 25 6.65 -20.37 -30.62
C ALA A 25 6.32 -20.82 -29.18
N ILE A 26 6.49 -22.10 -28.88
CA ILE A 26 6.31 -22.66 -27.53
C ILE A 26 7.30 -22.06 -26.53
N ALA A 27 8.58 -21.92 -26.93
CA ALA A 27 9.60 -21.30 -26.08
C ALA A 27 9.22 -19.84 -25.75
N TRP A 28 8.83 -19.04 -26.74
CA TRP A 28 8.39 -17.66 -26.54
C TRP A 28 7.15 -17.55 -25.65
N ILE A 29 6.15 -18.41 -25.88
CA ILE A 29 4.93 -18.44 -25.04
C ILE A 29 5.28 -18.82 -23.60
N THR A 30 6.14 -19.82 -23.40
CA THR A 30 6.56 -20.25 -22.06
C THR A 30 7.32 -19.14 -21.33
N LEU A 31 8.21 -18.44 -22.04
CA LEU A 31 8.98 -17.34 -21.48
C LEU A 31 8.08 -16.16 -21.09
N SER A 32 7.14 -15.80 -21.96
CA SER A 32 6.15 -14.75 -21.69
C SER A 32 5.21 -15.13 -20.54
N LEU A 33 4.74 -16.37 -20.51
CA LEU A 33 3.88 -16.86 -19.43
C LEU A 33 4.63 -16.88 -18.11
N SER A 34 5.89 -17.33 -18.10
CA SER A 34 6.72 -17.34 -16.90
C SER A 34 6.99 -15.92 -16.39
N TRP A 35 7.17 -14.94 -17.28
CA TRP A 35 7.34 -13.54 -16.91
C TRP A 35 6.07 -12.96 -16.27
N ILE A 36 4.92 -13.21 -16.89
CA ILE A 36 3.61 -12.79 -16.37
C ILE A 36 3.33 -13.46 -15.03
N LEU A 37 3.59 -14.76 -14.91
CA LEU A 37 3.37 -15.50 -13.68
C LEU A 37 4.30 -15.01 -12.56
N TYR A 38 5.57 -14.71 -12.87
CA TYR A 38 6.51 -14.14 -11.91
C TYR A 38 5.99 -12.81 -11.37
N HIS A 39 5.60 -11.86 -12.24
CA HIS A 39 5.02 -10.60 -11.79
C HIS A 39 3.69 -10.77 -11.06
N PHE A 40 2.86 -11.73 -11.46
CA PHE A 40 1.60 -12.01 -10.77
C PHE A 40 1.83 -12.57 -9.36
N ILE A 41 2.82 -13.45 -9.20
CA ILE A 41 3.21 -14.02 -7.91
C ILE A 41 3.79 -12.94 -7.00
N ASP A 42 4.70 -12.11 -7.52
CA ASP A 42 5.27 -10.96 -6.82
C ASP A 42 4.15 -10.04 -6.28
N TRP A 43 3.21 -9.69 -7.15
CA TRP A 43 2.01 -8.93 -6.78
C TRP A 43 1.13 -9.63 -5.74
N TYR A 44 0.95 -10.95 -5.83
CA TYR A 44 0.11 -11.71 -4.90
C TYR A 44 0.73 -11.84 -3.49
N PHE A 45 2.06 -11.87 -3.39
CA PHE A 45 2.78 -12.03 -2.13
C PHE A 45 3.07 -10.71 -1.41
N ASP A 46 2.90 -9.56 -2.06
CA ASP A 46 2.97 -8.24 -1.43
C ASP A 46 1.76 -8.02 -0.50
N VAL A 47 1.94 -8.28 0.80
CA VAL A 47 0.88 -8.13 1.81
C VAL A 47 1.23 -7.01 2.79
N MET A 48 0.36 -6.00 2.84
CA MET A 48 0.38 -4.95 3.86
C MET A 48 -0.54 -5.32 5.04
N LEU A 49 0.03 -5.49 6.23
CA LEU A 49 -0.70 -5.75 7.46
C LEU A 49 -0.88 -4.45 8.25
N ILE A 50 -2.12 -3.96 8.29
CA ILE A 50 -2.51 -2.79 9.07
C ILE A 50 -3.11 -3.28 10.40
N THR A 51 -2.45 -2.95 11.53
CA THR A 51 -2.92 -3.26 12.89
C THR A 51 -3.27 -2.00 13.66
N ASN A 52 -3.88 -2.09 14.86
CA ASN A 52 -4.30 -0.92 15.65
C ASN A 52 -3.15 -0.10 16.28
N TYR A 53 -1.92 -0.62 16.28
CA TYR A 53 -0.75 0.00 16.93
C TYR A 53 0.41 0.27 15.96
N SER A 54 0.51 -0.54 14.90
CA SER A 54 1.62 -0.50 13.96
C SER A 54 1.19 -0.96 12.58
N ILE A 55 1.92 -0.51 11.57
CA ILE A 55 1.86 -1.01 10.20
C ILE A 55 3.04 -1.96 10.04
N LEU A 56 2.77 -3.19 9.60
CA LEU A 56 3.79 -4.14 9.19
C LEU A 56 3.68 -4.33 7.69
N HIS A 57 4.75 -4.05 6.98
CA HIS A 57 4.84 -4.33 5.56
C HIS A 57 5.87 -5.43 5.34
N VAL A 58 5.47 -6.45 4.58
CA VAL A 58 6.34 -7.57 4.25
C VAL A 58 6.44 -7.61 2.73
N GLN A 59 7.57 -7.18 2.20
CA GLN A 59 7.91 -7.30 0.78
C GLN A 59 8.81 -8.52 0.58
N TRP A 60 8.58 -9.25 -0.50
CA TRP A 60 9.47 -10.31 -0.94
C TRP A 60 10.14 -9.86 -2.23
N HIS A 61 11.42 -9.51 -2.18
CA HIS A 61 12.19 -9.20 -3.39
C HIS A 61 12.72 -10.53 -3.98
N GLY A 62 11.86 -11.23 -4.72
CA GLY A 62 12.15 -12.53 -5.33
C GLY A 62 12.02 -13.73 -4.38
N ILE A 63 12.74 -14.82 -4.67
CA ILE A 63 12.56 -16.13 -3.99
C ILE A 63 13.30 -16.21 -2.64
N PHE A 64 14.25 -15.30 -2.37
CA PHE A 64 15.18 -15.42 -1.24
C PHE A 64 15.39 -14.14 -0.43
N ASP A 65 14.94 -12.97 -0.89
CA ASP A 65 15.10 -11.73 -0.14
C ASP A 65 13.75 -11.30 0.44
N LYS A 66 13.70 -11.20 1.77
CA LYS A 66 12.50 -10.83 2.50
C LYS A 66 12.81 -9.59 3.30
N GLU A 67 12.18 -8.49 2.93
CA GLU A 67 12.27 -7.24 3.66
C GLU A 67 10.99 -7.03 4.47
N SER A 68 11.14 -6.90 5.80
CA SER A 68 10.03 -6.56 6.68
C SER A 68 10.28 -5.22 7.32
N SER A 69 9.46 -4.22 6.98
CA SER A 69 9.47 -2.92 7.64
C SER A 69 8.30 -2.82 8.61
N ARG A 70 8.57 -2.31 9.81
CA ARG A 70 7.56 -2.03 10.84
C ARG A 70 7.61 -0.56 11.18
N ILE A 71 6.45 0.10 11.11
CA ILE A 71 6.29 1.50 11.49
C ILE A 71 5.18 1.60 12.53
N GLU A 72 5.47 2.18 13.69
CA GLU A 72 4.49 2.45 14.74
C GLU A 72 3.72 3.75 14.44
N TYR A 73 2.46 3.84 14.86
CA TYR A 73 1.65 5.04 14.58
C TYR A 73 2.15 6.31 15.26
N GLU A 74 2.87 6.18 16.37
CA GLU A 74 3.45 7.30 17.11
C GLU A 74 4.60 7.97 16.34
N ASP A 75 5.41 7.17 15.63
CA ASP A 75 6.55 7.65 14.83
C ASP A 75 6.12 8.05 13.40
N MET A 76 4.87 7.78 13.02
CA MET A 76 4.35 8.09 11.69
C MET A 76 3.97 9.57 11.56
N LYS A 77 4.76 10.35 10.82
CA LYS A 77 4.53 11.78 10.62
C LYS A 77 3.50 12.05 9.52
N GLU A 78 3.84 11.64 8.30
CA GLU A 78 3.09 11.95 7.08
C GLU A 78 3.07 10.75 6.13
N VAL A 79 1.97 10.62 5.40
CA VAL A 79 1.73 9.55 4.43
C VAL A 79 1.51 10.22 3.09
N ASN A 80 2.40 9.98 2.13
CA ASN A 80 2.29 10.45 0.77
C ASN A 80 1.91 9.30 -0.15
N ILE A 81 1.03 9.56 -1.11
CA ILE A 81 0.69 8.60 -2.17
C ILE A 81 1.36 9.07 -3.45
N SER A 82 2.10 8.18 -4.10
CA SER A 82 2.59 8.37 -5.46
C SER A 82 2.03 7.27 -6.37
N THR A 83 1.37 7.68 -7.45
CA THR A 83 0.93 6.78 -8.51
C THR A 83 1.65 7.19 -9.78
N GLU A 84 2.59 6.37 -10.22
CA GLU A 84 3.43 6.60 -11.40
C GLU A 84 2.99 5.73 -12.59
N GLY A 85 2.22 6.33 -13.49
CA GLY A 85 2.00 5.80 -14.84
C GLY A 85 0.57 5.33 -15.14
N VAL A 86 0.29 5.19 -16.44
CA VAL A 86 -1.06 4.92 -16.97
C VAL A 86 -1.56 3.53 -16.59
N MET A 87 -0.68 2.52 -16.57
CA MET A 87 -1.06 1.16 -16.16
C MET A 87 -1.40 1.10 -14.66
N GLN A 88 -0.70 1.86 -13.81
CA GLN A 88 -0.98 1.90 -12.37
C GLN A 88 -2.36 2.51 -12.08
N THR A 89 -2.76 3.57 -12.78
CA THR A 89 -4.11 4.15 -12.67
C THR A 89 -5.22 3.23 -13.21
N ILE A 90 -4.97 2.47 -14.29
CA ILE A 90 -5.98 1.56 -14.86
C ILE A 90 -6.22 0.35 -13.97
N PHE A 91 -5.16 -0.15 -13.34
CA PHE A 91 -5.22 -1.32 -12.46
C PHE A 91 -5.40 -0.97 -10.98
N ASP A 92 -5.56 0.32 -10.62
CA ASP A 92 -5.72 0.83 -9.25
C ASP A 92 -4.62 0.40 -8.26
N TYR A 93 -3.38 0.29 -8.73
CA TYR A 93 -2.20 0.05 -7.87
C TYR A 93 -1.39 1.33 -7.72
N GLY A 94 -0.86 1.58 -6.53
CA GLY A 94 0.01 2.73 -6.28
C GLY A 94 1.06 2.45 -5.23
N GLN A 95 1.88 3.46 -4.98
CA GLN A 95 2.92 3.43 -3.96
C GLN A 95 2.53 4.38 -2.83
N ILE A 96 2.78 3.95 -1.60
CA ILE A 96 2.60 4.78 -0.41
C ILE A 96 3.97 5.01 0.22
N GLU A 97 4.39 6.26 0.28
CA GLU A 97 5.58 6.67 1.01
C GLU A 97 5.18 7.13 2.41
N ILE A 98 5.72 6.46 3.44
CA ILE A 98 5.54 6.89 4.82
C ILE A 98 6.81 7.56 5.31
N ALA A 99 6.65 8.79 5.79
CA ALA A 99 7.71 9.56 6.43
C ALA A 99 7.64 9.38 7.95
N THR A 100 8.74 8.90 8.53
CA THR A 100 8.91 8.66 9.97
C THR A 100 9.46 9.92 10.65
N MET A 101 9.14 10.20 11.92
CA MET A 101 9.64 11.39 12.63
C MET A 101 11.17 11.37 12.76
N SER A 102 11.78 10.17 12.81
CA SER A 102 13.23 9.95 12.76
C SER A 102 13.89 10.37 11.43
N GLY A 103 13.11 10.73 10.40
CA GLY A 103 13.62 11.11 9.07
C GLY A 103 13.83 9.93 8.10
N GLY A 104 13.54 8.71 8.55
CA GLY A 104 13.46 7.53 7.68
C GLY A 104 12.26 7.62 6.74
N LYS A 105 12.49 7.35 5.45
CA LYS A 105 11.44 7.18 4.44
C LYS A 105 11.31 5.69 4.15
N THR A 106 10.09 5.18 4.23
CA THR A 106 9.80 3.82 3.78
C THR A 106 8.79 3.90 2.65
N THR A 107 9.20 3.42 1.48
CA THR A 107 8.34 3.37 0.29
C THR A 107 7.71 1.99 0.23
N PHE A 108 6.39 1.95 0.28
CA PHE A 108 5.60 0.76 0.09
C PHE A 108 5.11 0.73 -1.34
N GLN A 109 5.55 -0.28 -2.10
CA GLN A 109 5.15 -0.45 -3.49
C GLN A 109 3.95 -1.40 -3.60
N ASN A 110 3.28 -1.42 -4.76
CA ASN A 110 2.21 -2.37 -5.10
C ASN A 110 0.99 -2.39 -4.18
N ILE A 111 0.60 -1.26 -3.59
CA ILE A 111 -0.59 -1.25 -2.72
C ILE A 111 -1.86 -1.21 -3.59
N PRO A 112 -2.77 -2.21 -3.46
CA PRO A 112 -4.09 -2.15 -4.07
C PRO A 112 -4.88 -1.00 -3.44
N ASN A 113 -5.46 -0.14 -4.28
CA ASN A 113 -6.28 0.99 -3.88
C ASN A 113 -5.61 1.87 -2.80
N PRO A 114 -4.56 2.63 -3.16
CA PRO A 114 -3.79 3.42 -2.18
C PRO A 114 -4.63 4.49 -1.46
N GLN A 115 -5.71 4.97 -2.08
CA GLN A 115 -6.62 5.95 -1.45
C GLN A 115 -7.40 5.37 -0.27
N GLU A 116 -7.95 4.16 -0.43
CA GLU A 116 -8.70 3.50 0.65
C GLU A 116 -7.78 3.11 1.81
N ALA A 117 -6.57 2.66 1.49
CA ALA A 117 -5.54 2.38 2.49
C ALA A 117 -5.18 3.62 3.32
N GLU A 118 -5.01 4.78 2.67
CA GLU A 118 -4.74 6.04 3.35
C GLU A 118 -5.89 6.48 4.27
N GLN A 119 -7.13 6.42 3.80
CA GLN A 119 -8.30 6.77 4.62
C GLN A 119 -8.41 5.88 5.85
N THR A 120 -8.20 4.58 5.66
CA THR A 120 -8.20 3.59 6.73
C THR A 120 -7.09 3.88 7.75
N LEU A 121 -5.90 4.18 7.27
CA LEU A 121 -4.75 4.54 8.09
C LEU A 121 -4.98 5.82 8.89
N ARG A 122 -5.50 6.87 8.25
CA ARG A 122 -5.89 8.13 8.92
C ARG A 122 -6.91 7.86 10.02
N ARG A 123 -7.91 7.01 9.77
CA ARG A 123 -8.92 6.62 10.75
C ARG A 123 -8.32 5.88 11.95
N TYR A 124 -7.40 4.94 11.72
CA TYR A 124 -6.70 4.25 12.81
C TYR A 124 -5.84 5.21 13.63
N LYS A 125 -5.10 6.12 12.99
CA LYS A 125 -4.33 7.17 13.67
C LYS A 125 -5.22 8.08 14.53
N MET A 126 -6.37 8.51 14.01
CA MET A 126 -7.33 9.31 14.78
C MET A 126 -7.90 8.55 15.99
N ASN A 127 -8.23 7.28 15.82
CA ASN A 127 -8.72 6.44 16.92
C ASN A 127 -7.65 6.27 18.00
N PHE A 128 -6.41 6.00 17.61
CA PHE A 128 -5.28 5.86 18.53
C PHE A 128 -5.02 7.16 19.30
N ALA A 129 -4.97 8.30 18.61
CA ALA A 129 -4.82 9.61 19.24
C ALA A 129 -5.95 9.91 20.23
N LYS A 130 -7.20 9.52 19.91
CA LYS A 130 -8.33 9.69 20.82
C LYS A 130 -8.16 8.84 22.08
N PHE A 131 -7.77 7.58 21.96
CA PHE A 131 -7.49 6.71 23.12
C PHE A 131 -6.34 7.22 23.99
N GLN A 132 -5.31 7.81 23.38
CA GLN A 132 -4.20 8.38 24.13
C GLN A 132 -4.63 9.62 24.92
N ARG A 133 -5.43 10.50 24.32
CA ARG A 133 -6.07 11.63 25.01
C ARG A 133 -6.98 11.19 26.16
N LEU A 134 -7.71 10.09 25.95
CA LEU A 134 -8.54 9.47 26.99
C LEU A 134 -7.69 8.85 28.13
N THR A 135 -6.43 8.51 27.90
CA THR A 135 -5.55 7.96 28.94
C THR A 135 -4.88 9.07 29.75
N ASP A 136 -4.86 10.31 29.22
CA ASP A 136 -4.31 11.48 29.89
C ASP A 136 -5.32 12.04 30.90
N GLY A 137 -4.95 12.02 32.19
CA GLY A 137 -5.86 12.36 33.29
C GLY A 137 -6.42 13.78 33.23
N ASN A 138 -5.62 14.72 32.70
CA ASN A 138 -6.01 16.13 32.61
C ASN A 138 -7.02 16.40 31.48
N GLU A 139 -6.90 15.71 30.34
CA GLU A 139 -7.82 15.88 29.21
C GLU A 139 -9.15 15.16 29.44
N MET A 140 -9.13 14.02 30.14
CA MET A 140 -10.35 13.32 30.51
C MET A 140 -11.27 14.17 31.37
N GLU A 141 -10.72 14.88 32.35
CA GLU A 141 -11.49 15.79 33.18
C GLU A 141 -12.14 16.92 32.36
N GLN A 142 -11.44 17.44 31.34
CA GLN A 142 -11.98 18.46 30.44
C GLN A 142 -13.12 17.93 29.58
N ILE A 143 -12.94 16.77 28.95
CA ILE A 143 -13.98 16.14 28.11
C ILE A 143 -15.20 15.79 28.96
N LEU A 144 -15.00 15.28 30.19
CA LEU A 144 -16.10 14.98 31.11
C LEU A 144 -16.79 16.26 31.58
N SER A 145 -16.03 17.30 31.92
CA SER A 145 -16.61 18.60 32.29
C SER A 145 -17.43 19.16 31.15
N GLU A 146 -16.94 19.09 29.91
CA GLU A 146 -17.65 19.53 28.71
C GLU A 146 -18.91 18.68 28.44
N MET A 147 -18.81 17.35 28.49
CA MET A 147 -19.96 16.46 28.32
C MET A 147 -21.01 16.65 29.41
N VAL A 148 -20.58 16.80 30.67
CA VAL A 148 -21.49 17.09 31.78
C VAL A 148 -22.16 18.44 31.56
N ASN A 149 -21.41 19.48 31.20
CA ASN A 149 -21.98 20.79 30.90
C ASN A 149 -22.98 20.69 29.73
N GLN A 150 -22.60 20.02 28.64
CA GLN A 150 -23.46 19.83 27.46
C GLN A 150 -24.71 19.00 27.77
N HIS A 151 -24.59 17.94 28.59
CA HIS A 151 -25.70 17.11 29.02
C HIS A 151 -26.62 17.89 29.97
N VAL A 152 -26.06 18.68 30.88
CA VAL A 152 -26.80 19.59 31.75
C VAL A 152 -27.50 20.69 30.94
N TRP A 153 -26.89 21.23 29.89
CA TRP A 153 -27.57 22.19 29.01
C TRP A 153 -28.72 21.55 28.21
N LYS A 154 -28.53 20.31 27.74
CA LYS A 154 -29.51 19.60 26.92
C LYS A 154 -30.69 19.04 27.72
N TYR A 155 -30.47 18.61 28.97
CA TYR A 155 -31.50 17.97 29.81
C TYR A 155 -31.88 18.79 31.07
N GLY A 156 -31.03 19.72 31.51
CA GLY A 156 -31.31 20.61 32.65
C GLY A 156 -32.23 21.78 32.31
N THR A 157 -32.38 22.11 31.02
CA THR A 157 -33.35 23.11 30.53
C THR A 157 -34.81 22.62 30.65
N GLU A 158 -35.06 21.31 30.67
CA GLU A 158 -36.39 20.74 30.94
C GLU A 158 -36.77 20.77 32.42
N ASN A 159 -35.80 20.75 33.34
CA ASN A 159 -36.02 20.69 34.79
C ASN A 159 -35.75 22.01 35.54
N GLY A 160 -35.52 23.13 34.83
CA GLY A 160 -35.46 24.47 35.42
C GLY A 160 -34.18 24.83 36.19
N PHE A 161 -33.10 24.05 36.06
CA PHE A 161 -31.82 24.36 36.71
C PHE A 161 -30.92 25.17 35.78
N LEU A 162 -30.91 26.50 35.96
CA LEU A 162 -29.91 27.38 35.34
C LEU A 162 -28.72 27.57 36.31
N PRO A 163 -27.47 27.56 35.83
CA PRO A 163 -26.34 28.05 36.60
C PRO A 163 -26.50 29.56 36.81
N ARG A 164 -26.53 29.98 38.08
CA ARG A 164 -26.51 31.40 38.45
C ARG A 164 -25.13 31.96 38.08
N ARG A 165 -25.13 33.03 37.27
CA ARG A 165 -23.95 33.77 36.81
C ARG A 165 -22.95 34.06 37.93
#